data_AF-A0A4U3CKI4-F1
#
_entry.id   AF-A0A4U3CKI4-F1
#
_cell.length_a   1.000
_cell.length_b   1.000
_cell.length_c   1.000
_cell.angle_alpha   90.00
_cell.angle_beta   90.00
_cell.angle_gamma   90.00
#
_symmetry.space_group_name_H-M   'P 1'
#
loop_
_entity.id
_entity.type
_entity.pdbx_description
1 polymer ?
#
loop_
_entity_poly.entity_id
_entity_poly.type
_entity_poly.pdbx_seq_one_letter_code
_entity_poly.pdbx_strand_id
1 'polypeptide(L)'
;MPLPEGIRLTKITPAESRPQEPIVPMEDVPLRFPNGNPLGRRAPDNTNWCLCCDLTISPGPRAAFCADHRRERNTAAQRAGRGQERPPVVAVRTEIVDTIVSKTDRLHQVIGRATAEFNRTSQPLVGSWIDDLMLVAKDLSLAVDYGLRPASSHRHVSERERRAQAAEPSKREVD
;
A
#
# COMPACT_ATOMS: atom_id res chain seq x y z
N MET A 1 -14.63 -29.31 -5.02
CA MET A 1 -13.71 -28.42 -5.76
C MET A 1 -13.95 -27.01 -5.26
N PRO A 2 -12.91 -26.20 -4.98
CA PRO A 2 -13.10 -24.82 -4.57
C PRO A 2 -13.78 -24.04 -5.70
N LEU A 3 -14.80 -23.25 -5.36
CA LEU A 3 -15.50 -22.38 -6.32
C LEU A 3 -14.55 -21.32 -6.89
N PRO A 4 -14.66 -20.94 -8.17
CA PRO A 4 -13.85 -19.87 -8.73
C PRO A 4 -14.19 -18.53 -8.07
N GLU A 5 -13.23 -17.60 -8.10
CA GLU A 5 -13.38 -16.25 -7.57
C GLU A 5 -14.46 -15.46 -8.33
N GLY A 6 -15.18 -14.59 -7.61
CA GLY A 6 -16.15 -13.66 -8.18
C GLY A 6 -17.57 -14.22 -8.35
N ILE A 7 -17.87 -15.42 -7.84
CA ILE A 7 -19.24 -15.94 -7.80
C ILE A 7 -20.01 -15.29 -6.64
N ARG A 8 -21.24 -14.87 -6.92
CA ARG A 8 -22.15 -14.32 -5.90
C ARG A 8 -22.85 -15.41 -5.10
N LEU A 9 -23.09 -15.18 -3.81
CA LEU A 9 -23.83 -16.11 -2.93
C LEU A 9 -25.19 -16.53 -3.49
N THR A 10 -25.89 -15.62 -4.17
CA THR A 10 -27.19 -15.90 -4.80
C THR A 10 -27.12 -16.95 -5.92
N LYS A 11 -25.94 -17.22 -6.48
CA LYS A 11 -25.70 -18.22 -7.52
C LYS A 11 -25.21 -19.57 -6.95
N ILE A 12 -25.07 -19.68 -5.63
CA ILE A 12 -24.60 -20.89 -4.95
C ILE A 12 -25.78 -21.66 -4.35
N THR A 13 -26.03 -22.84 -4.91
CA THR A 13 -27.09 -23.76 -4.48
C THR A 13 -26.73 -24.55 -3.22
N PRO A 14 -25.51 -25.11 -3.07
CA PRO A 14 -25.17 -25.89 -1.89
C PRO A 14 -25.09 -25.01 -0.63
N ALA A 15 -25.65 -25.50 0.48
CA ALA A 15 -25.69 -24.77 1.74
C ALA A 15 -24.32 -24.78 2.45
N GLU A 16 -23.59 -25.88 2.31
CA GLU A 16 -22.24 -26.10 2.82
C GLU A 16 -21.19 -25.19 2.19
N SER A 17 -21.48 -24.61 1.02
CA SER A 17 -20.63 -23.64 0.35
C SER A 17 -20.90 -22.20 0.78
N ARG A 18 -21.87 -21.98 1.67
CA ARG A 18 -22.24 -20.64 2.15
C ARG A 18 -21.45 -20.28 3.40
N PRO A 19 -20.98 -19.04 3.52
CA PRO A 19 -20.31 -18.57 4.72
C PRO A 19 -21.33 -18.48 5.87
N GLN A 20 -20.94 -18.92 7.06
CA GLN A 20 -21.76 -18.76 8.27
C GLN A 20 -21.51 -17.42 8.96
N GLU A 21 -20.32 -16.86 8.75
CA GLU A 21 -19.92 -15.58 9.31
C GLU A 21 -20.69 -14.42 8.63
N PRO A 22 -21.09 -13.39 9.40
CA PRO A 22 -21.74 -12.21 8.85
C PRO A 22 -20.77 -11.35 8.04
N ILE A 23 -21.32 -10.53 7.15
CA ILE A 23 -20.55 -9.49 6.45
C ILE A 23 -20.08 -8.44 7.46
N VAL A 24 -18.83 -8.02 7.33
CA VAL A 24 -18.29 -6.87 8.06
C VAL A 24 -18.32 -5.64 7.13
N PRO A 25 -18.95 -4.53 7.53
CA PRO A 25 -18.93 -3.29 6.76
C PRO A 25 -17.49 -2.83 6.50
N MET A 26 -17.24 -2.27 5.32
CA MET A 26 -15.89 -1.87 4.92
C MET A 26 -15.29 -0.79 5.84
N GLU A 27 -16.13 0.06 6.41
CA GLU A 27 -15.77 1.10 7.39
C GLU A 27 -15.27 0.53 8.72
N ASP A 28 -15.71 -0.66 9.10
CA ASP A 28 -15.33 -1.33 10.35
C ASP A 28 -14.08 -2.21 10.19
N VAL A 29 -13.60 -2.38 8.95
CA VAL A 29 -12.41 -3.19 8.67
C VAL A 29 -11.15 -2.40 9.05
N PRO A 30 -10.35 -2.87 10.02
CA PRO A 30 -9.16 -2.15 10.42
C PRO A 30 -8.10 -2.12 9.30
N LEU A 31 -7.46 -0.97 9.13
CA LEU A 31 -6.34 -0.80 8.19
C LEU A 31 -5.09 -1.58 8.60
N ARG A 32 -4.94 -1.85 9.90
CA ARG A 32 -3.89 -2.72 10.47
C ARG A 32 -4.54 -3.71 11.41
N PHE A 33 -4.38 -5.00 11.14
CA PHE A 33 -4.87 -6.07 11.99
C PHE A 33 -3.82 -6.40 13.06
N PRO A 34 -4.13 -6.32 14.37
CA PRO A 34 -3.16 -6.54 15.44
C PRO A 34 -2.53 -7.94 15.43
N ASN A 35 -3.29 -8.94 14.95
CA ASN A 35 -2.93 -10.37 15.03
C ASN A 35 -2.48 -10.96 13.68
N GLY A 36 -2.14 -10.11 12.68
CA GLY A 36 -1.68 -10.56 11.36
C GLY A 36 -2.76 -10.50 10.27
N ASN A 37 -2.57 -11.24 9.18
CA ASN A 37 -3.40 -11.10 7.97
C ASN A 37 -4.87 -11.43 8.24
N PRO A 38 -5.81 -10.63 7.71
CA PRO A 38 -7.22 -10.99 7.77
C PRO A 38 -7.46 -12.27 6.97
N LEU A 39 -8.39 -13.09 7.48
CA LEU A 39 -8.97 -14.19 6.73
C LEU A 39 -10.33 -13.73 6.21
N GLY A 40 -10.69 -14.20 5.02
CA GLY A 40 -12.06 -14.06 4.50
C GLY A 40 -13.02 -14.95 5.28
N ARG A 41 -14.32 -14.81 5.02
CA ARG A 41 -15.34 -15.66 5.61
C ARG A 41 -15.23 -17.05 5.00
N ARG A 42 -15.22 -18.10 5.83
CA ARG A 42 -15.04 -19.47 5.34
C ARG A 42 -16.33 -20.27 5.48
N ALA A 43 -16.68 -20.98 4.41
CA ALA A 43 -17.79 -21.93 4.44
C ALA A 43 -17.32 -23.31 4.97
N PRO A 44 -18.24 -24.16 5.45
CA PRO A 44 -17.93 -25.53 5.90
C PRO A 44 -17.16 -26.38 4.88
N ASP A 45 -17.43 -26.20 3.58
CA ASP A 45 -16.75 -26.91 2.50
C ASP A 45 -15.38 -26.32 2.12
N ASN A 46 -14.88 -25.35 2.90
CA ASN A 46 -13.67 -24.56 2.68
C ASN A 46 -13.72 -23.53 1.53
N THR A 47 -14.91 -23.22 0.99
CA THR A 47 -15.06 -22.07 0.08
C THR A 47 -14.74 -20.77 0.82
N ASN A 48 -13.93 -19.91 0.19
CA ASN A 48 -13.55 -18.63 0.75
C ASN A 48 -14.43 -17.52 0.18
N TRP A 49 -14.86 -16.62 1.06
CA TRP A 49 -15.74 -15.51 0.77
C TRP A 49 -15.12 -14.20 1.24
N CYS A 50 -15.42 -13.13 0.53
CA CYS A 50 -15.05 -11.78 0.94
C CYS A 50 -15.61 -11.48 2.33
N LEU A 51 -14.81 -10.81 3.17
CA LEU A 51 -15.23 -10.34 4.48
C LEU A 51 -16.37 -9.32 4.38
N CYS A 52 -16.35 -8.48 3.34
CA CYS A 52 -17.24 -7.32 3.21
C CYS A 52 -18.43 -7.54 2.26
N CYS A 53 -18.50 -8.67 1.56
CA CYS A 53 -19.60 -8.95 0.65
C CYS A 53 -19.75 -10.43 0.32
N ASP A 54 -20.80 -10.74 -0.44
CA ASP A 54 -21.18 -12.08 -0.85
C ASP A 54 -20.53 -12.52 -2.17
N LEU A 55 -19.22 -12.25 -2.32
CA LEU A 55 -18.41 -12.74 -3.45
C LEU A 55 -17.42 -13.79 -2.96
N THR A 56 -17.29 -14.88 -3.71
CA THR A 56 -16.20 -15.84 -3.53
C THR A 56 -14.87 -15.20 -3.86
N ILE A 57 -13.82 -15.62 -3.17
CA ILE A 57 -12.45 -15.13 -3.35
C ILE A 57 -11.50 -16.30 -3.57
N SER A 58 -10.34 -16.04 -4.17
CA SER A 58 -9.37 -17.08 -4.46
C SER A 58 -8.93 -17.79 -3.18
N PRO A 59 -8.73 -19.12 -3.23
CA PRO A 59 -8.24 -19.88 -2.09
C PRO A 59 -6.80 -19.48 -1.79
N GLY A 60 -6.58 -18.85 -0.64
CA GLY A 60 -5.26 -18.47 -0.18
C GLY A 60 -5.28 -18.07 1.29
N PRO A 61 -4.20 -18.36 2.07
CA PRO A 61 -4.14 -18.10 3.50
C PRO A 61 -4.13 -16.61 3.88
N ARG A 62 -4.24 -15.70 2.90
CA ARG A 62 -4.22 -14.25 3.06
C ARG A 62 -5.28 -13.53 2.23
N ALA A 63 -6.16 -14.27 1.55
CA ALA A 63 -7.23 -13.68 0.75
C ALA A 63 -8.43 -13.40 1.67
N ALA A 64 -8.65 -12.13 2.01
CA ALA A 64 -9.80 -11.71 2.83
C ALA A 64 -10.85 -10.89 2.07
N PHE A 65 -10.45 -10.27 0.96
CA PHE A 65 -11.27 -9.31 0.23
C PHE A 65 -11.31 -9.68 -1.24
N CYS A 66 -12.46 -9.46 -1.88
CA CYS A 66 -12.56 -9.46 -3.34
C CYS A 66 -11.77 -8.27 -3.94
N ALA A 67 -11.57 -8.28 -5.25
CA ALA A 67 -10.80 -7.25 -5.95
C ALA A 67 -11.28 -5.81 -5.66
N ASP A 68 -12.59 -5.58 -5.57
CA ASP A 68 -13.16 -4.24 -5.34
C ASP A 68 -12.88 -3.73 -3.92
N HIS A 69 -13.23 -4.52 -2.89
CA HIS A 69 -12.97 -4.14 -1.49
C HIS A 69 -11.47 -4.05 -1.19
N ARG A 70 -10.63 -4.83 -1.87
CA ARG A 70 -9.18 -4.71 -1.80
C ARG A 70 -8.70 -3.35 -2.31
N ARG A 71 -9.24 -2.88 -3.45
CA ARG A 71 -8.92 -1.56 -4.01
C ARG A 71 -9.37 -0.42 -3.11
N GLU A 72 -10.57 -0.53 -2.55
CA GLU A 72 -11.10 0.43 -1.59
C GLU A 72 -10.23 0.51 -0.34
N ARG A 73 -9.88 -0.64 0.23
CA ARG A 73 -8.98 -0.73 1.40
C ARG A 73 -7.62 -0.11 1.14
N ASN A 74 -7.02 -0.43 0.00
CA ASN A 74 -5.71 0.11 -0.37
C ASN A 74 -5.76 1.63 -0.54
N THR A 75 -6.85 2.15 -1.09
CA THR A 75 -7.09 3.59 -1.20
C THR A 75 -7.23 4.24 0.17
N ALA A 76 -8.00 3.64 1.08
CA ALA A 76 -8.16 4.11 2.46
C ALA A 76 -6.83 4.09 3.23
N ALA A 77 -6.05 3.02 3.11
CA ALA A 77 -4.71 2.90 3.69
C ALA A 77 -3.77 4.00 3.19
N GLN A 78 -3.75 4.26 1.88
CA GLN A 78 -2.95 5.33 1.29
C GLN A 78 -3.39 6.72 1.76
N ARG A 79 -4.70 6.96 1.97
CA ARG A 79 -5.19 8.23 2.52
C ARG A 79 -4.77 8.39 3.98
N ALA A 80 -4.92 7.35 4.80
CA ALA A 80 -4.52 7.36 6.20
C ALA A 80 -3.01 7.61 6.37
N GLY A 81 -2.18 7.04 5.49
CA GLY A 81 -0.74 7.29 5.49
C GLY A 81 -0.34 8.73 5.17
N ARG A 82 -1.15 9.49 4.41
CA ARG A 82 -0.89 10.91 4.12
C ARG A 82 -1.20 11.85 5.29
N GLY A 83 -2.08 11.42 6.21
CA GLY A 83 -2.56 12.23 7.33
C GLY A 83 -1.80 12.02 8.65
N GLN A 84 -0.85 11.09 8.72
CA GLN A 84 -0.05 10.86 9.92
C GLN A 84 1.03 11.96 10.04
N GLU A 85 0.99 12.68 11.16
CA GLU A 85 2.00 13.67 11.53
C GLU A 85 3.37 12.99 11.63
N ARG A 86 4.35 13.55 10.93
CA ARG A 86 5.62 12.87 10.65
C ARG A 86 6.42 12.67 11.94
N PRO A 87 6.99 11.48 12.18
CA PRO A 87 7.95 11.31 13.25
C PRO A 87 9.15 12.25 13.01
N PRO A 88 9.71 12.86 14.07
CA PRO A 88 10.87 13.73 13.95
C PRO A 88 12.06 12.95 13.38
N VAL A 89 12.68 13.53 12.35
CA VAL A 89 13.83 12.95 11.64
C VAL A 89 15.03 12.93 12.59
N VAL A 90 15.54 11.75 12.92
CA VAL A 90 16.82 11.56 13.61
C VAL A 90 17.94 11.71 12.59
N ALA A 91 18.99 12.48 12.89
CA ALA A 91 20.11 12.70 11.97
C ALA A 91 20.84 11.38 11.66
N VAL A 92 20.50 10.75 10.54
CA VAL A 92 21.17 9.54 10.01
C VAL A 92 22.40 9.97 9.19
N ARG A 93 23.51 9.23 9.30
CA ARG A 93 24.72 9.47 8.49
C ARG A 93 24.42 9.31 6.99
N THR A 94 24.97 10.18 6.15
CA THR A 94 24.75 10.22 4.69
C THR A 94 25.11 8.91 3.98
N GLU A 95 26.14 8.20 4.43
CA GLU A 95 26.53 6.90 3.87
C GLU A 95 25.46 5.81 4.03
N ILE A 96 24.75 5.86 5.17
CA ILE A 96 23.65 4.95 5.49
C ILE A 96 22.43 5.34 4.67
N VAL A 97 22.19 6.64 4.50
CA VAL A 97 21.12 7.21 3.65
C VAL A 97 21.23 6.66 2.22
N ASP A 98 22.39 6.85 1.58
CA ASP A 98 22.60 6.44 0.19
C ASP A 98 22.46 4.92 0.00
N THR A 99 22.93 4.15 0.98
CA THR A 99 22.80 2.69 0.97
C THR A 99 21.33 2.25 1.04
N ILE A 100 20.53 2.90 1.87
CA ILE A 100 19.11 2.57 2.03
C ILE A 100 18.33 2.98 0.78
N VAL A 101 18.56 4.18 0.24
CA VAL A 101 17.94 4.65 -1.01
C VAL A 101 18.28 3.70 -2.15
N SER A 102 19.56 3.38 -2.36
CA SER A 102 20.01 2.47 -3.42
C SER A 102 19.39 1.07 -3.32
N LYS A 103 19.29 0.51 -2.11
CA LYS A 103 18.65 -0.80 -1.88
C LYS A 103 17.14 -0.76 -2.14
N THR A 104 16.50 0.36 -1.82
CA THR A 104 15.07 0.58 -2.05
C THR A 104 14.77 0.70 -3.54
N ASP A 105 15.55 1.51 -4.28
CA ASP A 105 15.43 1.63 -5.73
C ASP A 105 15.59 0.27 -6.43
N ARG A 106 16.59 -0.50 -5.98
CA ARG A 106 16.83 -1.85 -6.50
C ARG A 106 15.66 -2.78 -6.21
N LEU A 107 15.05 -2.69 -5.02
CA LEU A 107 13.85 -3.45 -4.69
C LEU A 107 12.69 -3.10 -5.62
N HIS A 108 12.40 -1.82 -5.85
CA HIS A 108 11.35 -1.39 -6.78
C HIS A 108 11.60 -1.86 -8.21
N GLN A 109 12.84 -1.81 -8.69
CA GLN A 109 13.19 -2.29 -10.03
C GLN A 109 13.01 -3.81 -10.18
N VAL A 110 13.31 -4.57 -9.14
CA VAL A 110 13.11 -6.04 -9.14
C VAL A 110 11.62 -6.36 -9.13
N ILE A 111 10.83 -5.66 -8.31
CA ILE A 111 9.38 -5.87 -8.26
C ILE A 111 8.74 -5.45 -9.59
N GLY A 112 9.09 -4.30 -10.15
CA GLY A 112 8.56 -3.86 -11.45
C GLY A 112 8.84 -4.87 -12.57
N ARG A 113 10.03 -5.48 -12.58
CA ARG A 113 10.36 -6.58 -13.50
C ARG A 113 9.54 -7.84 -13.23
N ALA A 114 9.37 -8.24 -11.98
CA ALA A 114 8.56 -9.38 -11.60
C ALA A 114 7.08 -9.18 -12.00
N THR A 115 6.53 -7.99 -11.80
CA THR A 115 5.17 -7.62 -12.22
C THR A 115 5.01 -7.67 -13.74
N ALA A 116 5.98 -7.14 -14.49
CA ALA A 116 5.96 -7.19 -15.95
C ALA A 116 5.98 -8.63 -16.47
N GLU A 117 6.78 -9.50 -15.86
CA GLU A 117 6.88 -10.91 -16.26
C GLU A 117 5.63 -11.71 -15.87
N PHE A 118 5.07 -11.44 -14.70
CA PHE A 118 3.79 -12.00 -14.27
C PHE A 118 2.65 -11.64 -15.23
N ASN A 119 2.57 -10.37 -15.65
CA ASN A 119 1.54 -9.90 -16.60
C ASN A 119 1.67 -10.53 -18.00
N ARG A 120 2.84 -11.08 -18.36
CA ARG A 120 3.05 -11.82 -19.62
C ARG A 120 2.62 -13.29 -19.52
N THR A 121 2.43 -13.80 -18.30
CA THR A 121 2.10 -15.21 -18.07
C THR A 121 0.61 -15.42 -18.34
N SER A 122 0.26 -16.38 -19.20
CA SER A 122 -1.12 -16.62 -19.67
C SER A 122 -2.08 -17.09 -18.56
N GLN A 123 -1.52 -17.60 -17.46
CA GLN A 123 -2.23 -17.94 -16.23
C GLN A 123 -1.49 -17.28 -15.07
N PRO A 124 -1.79 -16.01 -14.74
CA PRO A 124 -1.23 -15.38 -13.56
C PRO A 124 -1.67 -16.18 -12.33
N LEU A 125 -0.70 -16.63 -11.52
CA LEU A 125 -0.97 -17.29 -10.23
C LEU A 125 -1.81 -16.33 -9.37
N VAL A 126 -3.08 -16.66 -9.22
CA VAL A 126 -4.09 -15.80 -8.60
C VAL A 126 -3.66 -15.43 -7.18
N GLY A 127 -3.48 -14.13 -6.93
CA GLY A 127 -3.30 -13.58 -5.59
C GLY A 127 -2.82 -12.14 -5.60
N SER A 128 -3.40 -11.30 -4.74
CA SER A 128 -3.01 -9.88 -4.52
C SER A 128 -1.58 -9.66 -4.07
N TRP A 129 -0.80 -10.72 -3.87
CA TRP A 129 0.50 -10.63 -3.24
C TRP A 129 1.44 -9.67 -3.99
N ILE A 130 1.27 -9.48 -5.31
CA ILE A 130 2.02 -8.50 -6.10
C ILE A 130 1.61 -7.06 -5.77
N ASP A 131 0.30 -6.78 -5.69
CA ASP A 131 -0.19 -5.45 -5.31
C ASP A 131 0.22 -5.11 -3.88
N ASP A 132 0.14 -6.08 -2.97
CA ASP A 132 0.56 -5.94 -1.58
C ASP A 132 2.09 -5.71 -1.50
N LEU A 133 2.89 -6.42 -2.30
CA LEU A 133 4.34 -6.26 -2.38
C LEU A 133 4.71 -4.88 -2.94
N MET A 134 4.01 -4.41 -3.98
CA MET A 134 4.20 -3.08 -4.55
C MET A 134 3.86 -1.97 -3.54
N LEU A 135 2.80 -2.16 -2.76
CA LEU A 135 2.38 -1.22 -1.73
C LEU A 135 3.41 -1.17 -0.59
N VAL A 136 3.85 -2.32 -0.08
CA VAL A 136 4.88 -2.40 0.96
C VAL A 136 6.20 -1.79 0.50
N ALA A 137 6.62 -2.06 -0.74
CA ALA A 137 7.85 -1.47 -1.29
C ALA A 137 7.74 0.06 -1.42
N LYS A 138 6.58 0.57 -1.84
CA LYS A 138 6.32 2.02 -1.91
C LYS A 138 6.33 2.67 -0.52
N ASP A 139 5.69 2.04 0.46
CA ASP A 139 5.65 2.54 1.83
C ASP A 139 7.06 2.57 2.45
N LEU A 140 7.88 1.54 2.17
CA LEU A 140 9.28 1.50 2.57
C LEU A 140 10.07 2.65 1.94
N SER A 141 9.92 2.87 0.63
CA SER A 141 10.58 3.99 -0.05
C SER A 141 10.19 5.35 0.47
N LEU A 142 8.92 5.57 0.76
CA LEU A 142 8.47 6.80 1.38
C LEU A 142 9.06 6.97 2.78
N ALA A 143 9.05 5.92 3.61
CA ALA A 143 9.64 5.97 4.95
C ALA A 143 11.14 6.32 4.92
N VAL A 144 11.84 5.81 3.92
CA VAL A 144 13.26 6.07 3.63
C VAL A 144 13.46 7.52 3.17
N ASP A 145 12.79 7.95 2.10
CA ASP A 145 12.92 9.32 1.57
C ASP A 145 12.55 10.39 2.61
N TYR A 146 11.59 10.10 3.49
CA TYR A 146 11.21 11.01 4.58
C TYR A 146 12.13 10.95 5.78
N GLY A 147 12.65 9.77 6.14
CA GLY A 147 13.59 9.59 7.25
C GLY A 147 15.01 10.09 6.95
N LEU A 148 15.32 10.37 5.69
CA LEU A 148 16.67 10.69 5.23
C LEU A 148 16.82 12.10 4.65
N ARG A 149 15.75 12.92 4.63
CA ARG A 149 15.87 14.32 4.22
C ARG A 149 16.68 15.11 5.26
N PRO A 150 17.80 15.76 4.87
CA PRO A 150 18.55 16.63 5.77
C PRO A 150 17.64 17.75 6.30
N ALA A 151 17.74 18.09 7.58
CA ALA A 151 17.04 19.27 8.15
C ALA A 151 17.36 20.57 7.38
N SER A 152 18.51 20.64 6.71
CA SER A 152 18.91 21.75 5.84
C SER A 152 18.14 21.84 4.51
N SER A 153 17.43 20.78 4.10
CA SER A 153 16.59 20.78 2.89
C SER A 153 15.20 21.41 3.12
N HIS A 154 14.88 21.80 4.35
CA HIS A 154 13.62 22.47 4.70
C HIS A 154 13.61 24.00 4.56
N ARG A 155 14.64 24.60 3.95
CA ARG A 155 14.48 25.95 3.37
C ARG A 155 13.71 25.85 2.05
N HIS A 156 12.41 25.58 2.15
CA HIS A 156 11.47 26.05 1.13
C HIS A 156 11.44 27.57 1.22
N VAL A 157 12.46 28.22 0.65
CA VAL A 157 12.37 29.63 0.31
C VAL A 157 11.28 29.71 -0.74
N SER A 158 10.14 30.29 -0.36
CA SER A 158 9.03 30.49 -1.27
C SER A 158 9.53 31.25 -2.51
N GLU A 159 8.94 31.03 -3.69
CA GLU A 159 9.31 31.78 -4.89
C GLU A 159 9.18 33.31 -4.66
N ARG A 160 8.32 33.70 -3.72
CA ARG A 160 8.14 35.07 -3.23
C ARG A 160 9.35 35.60 -2.45
N GLU A 161 9.96 34.80 -1.57
CA GLU A 161 11.21 35.16 -0.88
C GLU A 161 12.42 35.16 -1.82
N ARG A 162 12.47 34.26 -2.81
CA ARG A 162 13.53 34.31 -3.85
C ARG A 162 13.49 35.61 -4.65
N ARG A 163 12.28 36.10 -4.99
CA ARG A 163 12.10 37.38 -5.68
C ARG A 163 12.42 38.58 -4.80
N ALA A 164 12.14 38.51 -3.49
CA ALA A 164 12.50 39.56 -2.55
C ALA A 164 14.03 39.69 -2.39
N GLN A 165 14.75 38.56 -2.30
CA GLN A 165 16.22 38.55 -2.20
C GLN A 165 16.91 38.95 -3.52
N ALA A 166 16.30 38.67 -4.67
CA ALA A 166 16.79 39.13 -5.97
C ALA A 166 16.51 40.62 -6.24
N ALA A 167 15.61 41.24 -5.46
CA ALA A 167 15.20 42.64 -5.62
C ALA A 167 15.84 43.59 -4.61
N GLU A 168 16.73 43.12 -3.72
CA GLU A 168 17.57 44.00 -2.91
C GLU A 168 18.82 44.42 -3.71
N PRO A 169 18.89 45.67 -4.24
CA PRO A 169 20.14 46.18 -4.76
C PRO A 169 21.12 46.35 -3.61
N SER A 170 22.31 45.76 -3.77
CA SER A 170 23.48 45.97 -2.94
C SER A 170 23.80 47.48 -2.83
N LYS A 171 23.25 48.15 -1.82
CA LYS A 171 23.84 49.38 -1.29
C LYS A 171 25.03 48.98 -0.45
N ARG A 172 26.16 48.73 -1.11
CA ARG A 172 27.47 49.00 -0.51
C ARG A 172 27.91 50.33 -1.10
N GLU A 173 27.61 51.38 -0.34
CA GLU A 173 28.26 52.67 -0.46
C GLU A 173 29.77 52.47 -0.40
N VAL A 174 30.42 53.16 -1.34
CA VAL A 174 31.82 53.54 -1.32
C VAL A 174 31.97 54.55 -0.19
N ASP A 175 32.86 54.27 0.75
CA ASP A 175 33.93 55.17 1.20
C ASP A 175 34.89 54.41 2.15
#